data_AF-A0A926FF11-F1
#
_entry.id   AF-A0A926FF11-F1
#
_cell.length_a   1.000
_cell.length_b   1.000
_cell.length_c   1.000
_cell.angle_alpha   90.00
_cell.angle_beta   90.00
_cell.angle_gamma   90.00
#
_symmetry.space_group_name_H-M   'P 1'
#
loop_
_entity.id
_entity.type
_entity.pdbx_description
1 polymer ?
#
loop_
_entity_poly.entity_id
_entity_poly.type
_entity_poly.pdbx_seq_one_letter_code
_entity_poly.pdbx_strand_id
1 'polypeptide(L)'
;MTARVLLLATPALILAGCFGGSDDSDARPAVEKETPAPVLAASAPGPKGTCPLTLPNEITPPGGKSAGRNHGNGKIWTAMWPHNVVIATPDYIEADGSVGMKWPWWRGVKGKLKISGHRLDGKAPPLTAYLPEGYARSGFQPSGIFFPPKVAGR
;
A
#
# COMPACT_ATOMS: atom_id res chain seq x y z
N MET A 1 27.48 2.32 -77.85
CA MET A 1 27.80 3.55 -77.10
C MET A 1 28.47 3.15 -75.80
N THR A 2 29.52 3.90 -75.50
CA THR A 2 30.63 3.74 -74.56
C THR A 2 30.30 3.47 -73.09
N ALA A 3 31.21 2.73 -72.45
CA ALA A 3 31.26 2.37 -71.03
C ALA A 3 32.16 3.31 -70.18
N ARG A 4 32.11 3.09 -68.85
CA ARG A 4 32.99 3.56 -67.75
C ARG A 4 32.59 4.93 -67.14
N VAL A 5 32.65 5.19 -65.82
CA VAL A 5 33.56 4.76 -64.75
C VAL A 5 32.82 4.74 -63.38
N LEU A 6 33.16 3.78 -62.53
CA LEU A 6 32.75 3.63 -61.12
C LEU A 6 33.34 4.71 -60.19
N LEU A 7 32.64 5.05 -59.11
CA LEU A 7 33.28 5.25 -57.81
C LEU A 7 32.31 4.95 -56.65
N LEU A 8 32.63 3.85 -55.96
CA LEU A 8 32.12 3.42 -54.66
C LEU A 8 32.72 4.31 -53.55
N ALA A 9 31.93 4.67 -52.54
CA ALA A 9 32.46 5.16 -51.27
C ALA A 9 31.54 4.81 -50.08
N THR A 10 31.89 3.71 -49.42
CA THR A 10 31.69 3.42 -47.98
C THR A 10 32.97 2.68 -47.53
N PRO A 11 33.32 2.57 -46.23
CA PRO A 11 32.83 3.20 -44.99
C PRO A 11 33.99 3.81 -44.14
N ALA A 12 33.70 4.46 -43.00
CA ALA A 12 34.71 4.68 -41.95
C ALA A 12 34.10 4.50 -40.55
N LEU A 13 34.25 3.28 -40.04
CA LEU A 13 34.10 2.91 -38.64
C LEU A 13 35.34 3.43 -37.90
N ILE A 14 35.19 4.28 -36.88
CA ILE A 14 36.29 4.60 -35.96
C ILE A 14 36.07 3.81 -34.67
N LEU A 15 36.77 2.68 -34.56
CA LEU A 15 37.11 2.06 -33.28
C LEU A 15 38.19 2.91 -32.60
N ALA A 16 37.86 3.57 -31.50
CA ALA A 16 38.85 3.95 -30.50
C ALA A 16 38.72 2.97 -29.33
N GLY A 17 39.52 1.90 -29.39
CA GLY A 17 39.74 1.01 -28.26
C GLY A 17 40.78 1.62 -27.32
N CYS A 18 40.43 1.72 -26.03
CA CYS A 18 41.41 1.73 -24.96
C CYS A 18 41.38 0.35 -24.31
N PHE A 19 42.35 -0.49 -24.66
CA PHE A 19 42.69 -1.67 -23.86
C PHE A 19 43.69 -1.22 -22.79
N GLY A 20 43.27 -1.33 -21.53
CA GLY A 20 44.13 -1.30 -20.36
C GLY A 20 43.62 -2.37 -19.40
N GLY A 21 44.25 -3.54 -19.41
CA GLY A 21 43.95 -4.62 -18.48
C GLY A 21 44.73 -4.47 -17.18
N SER A 22 44.12 -4.91 -16.08
CA SER A 22 44.70 -5.73 -15.02
C SER A 22 43.58 -6.10 -14.05
N ASP A 23 43.27 -7.39 -13.99
CA ASP A 23 42.52 -8.00 -12.90
C ASP A 23 43.31 -7.85 -11.59
N ASP A 24 42.66 -7.38 -10.53
CA ASP A 24 42.82 -8.01 -9.22
C ASP A 24 41.65 -7.62 -8.29
N SER A 25 40.85 -8.64 -7.97
CA SER A 25 40.33 -8.94 -6.65
C SER A 25 40.14 -7.77 -5.68
N ASP A 26 38.94 -7.18 -5.69
CA ASP A 26 38.37 -6.65 -4.45
C ASP A 26 36.95 -7.19 -4.32
N ALA A 27 36.83 -8.21 -3.46
CA ALA A 27 35.55 -8.75 -3.02
C ALA A 27 34.79 -7.64 -2.30
N ARG A 28 33.92 -6.93 -3.03
CA ARG A 28 32.91 -6.08 -2.40
C ARG A 28 32.01 -7.00 -1.56
N PRO A 29 31.84 -6.71 -0.26
CA PRO A 29 30.98 -7.53 0.58
C PRO A 29 29.57 -7.53 -0.02
N ALA A 30 28.95 -8.70 -0.05
CA ALA A 30 27.56 -8.84 -0.40
C ALA A 30 26.77 -7.82 0.42
N VAL A 31 26.07 -6.89 -0.26
CA VAL A 31 25.04 -6.09 0.38
C VAL A 31 23.98 -7.08 0.83
N GLU A 32 24.06 -7.45 2.10
CA GLU A 32 23.04 -8.21 2.78
C GLU A 32 21.76 -7.41 2.61
N LYS A 33 20.80 -8.03 1.92
CA LYS A 33 19.49 -7.47 1.64
C LYS A 33 18.75 -7.41 2.96
N GLU A 34 19.01 -6.34 3.72
CA GLU A 34 18.48 -6.15 5.05
C GLU A 34 16.96 -6.23 4.95
N THR A 35 16.43 -7.30 5.53
CA THR A 35 15.00 -7.55 5.60
C THR A 35 14.41 -6.38 6.39
N PRO A 36 13.52 -5.55 5.81
CA PRO A 36 12.95 -4.46 6.58
C PRO A 36 12.25 -5.05 7.80
N ALA A 37 12.66 -4.59 8.98
CA ALA A 37 11.95 -4.87 10.22
C ALA A 37 10.45 -4.57 10.00
N PRO A 38 9.53 -5.28 10.68
CA PRO A 38 8.12 -4.95 10.61
C PRO A 38 7.96 -3.50 11.07
N VAL A 39 7.72 -2.61 10.12
CA VAL A 39 7.33 -1.22 10.39
C VAL A 39 6.00 -1.29 11.16
N LEU A 40 6.10 -1.18 12.48
CA LEU A 40 4.96 -0.84 13.32
C LEU A 40 4.33 0.41 12.71
N ALA A 41 3.03 0.35 12.46
CA ALA A 41 2.26 1.50 12.00
C ALA A 41 2.61 2.71 12.88
N ALA A 42 3.05 3.82 12.27
CA ALA A 42 3.33 5.03 13.00
C ALA A 42 2.07 5.46 13.75
N SER A 43 2.17 5.51 15.08
CA SER A 43 1.07 5.79 16.00
C SER A 43 1.46 6.98 16.85
N ALA A 44 0.67 8.05 16.82
CA ALA A 44 0.92 9.24 17.64
C ALA A 44 0.22 9.11 19.00
N PRO A 45 0.90 9.22 20.17
CA PRO A 45 0.27 9.10 21.48
C PRO A 45 -0.86 10.12 21.67
N GLY A 46 -2.05 9.65 22.07
CA GLY A 46 -3.17 10.49 22.47
C GLY A 46 -3.29 10.61 24.00
N PRO A 47 -3.98 11.63 24.53
CA PRO A 47 -4.43 11.67 25.94
C PRO A 47 -5.08 10.34 26.41
N LYS A 48 -5.17 10.12 27.73
CA LYS A 48 -5.90 8.96 28.27
C LYS A 48 -7.36 9.01 27.79
N GLY A 49 -7.82 7.94 27.12
CA GLY A 49 -9.13 7.90 26.45
C GLY A 49 -9.11 8.28 24.97
N THR A 50 -7.93 8.58 24.41
CA THR A 50 -7.75 8.82 22.97
C THR A 50 -6.83 7.77 22.37
N CYS A 51 -7.35 7.06 21.39
CA CYS A 51 -6.61 6.08 20.60
C CYS A 51 -5.48 6.80 19.85
N PRO A 52 -4.24 6.28 19.85
CA PRO A 52 -3.22 6.86 19.01
C PRO A 52 -3.61 6.70 17.54
N LEU A 53 -3.57 7.81 16.81
CA LEU A 53 -4.12 7.89 15.46
C LEU A 53 -3.23 7.12 14.49
N THR A 54 -3.84 6.31 13.64
CA THR A 54 -3.10 5.71 12.51
C THR A 54 -2.92 6.78 11.45
N LEU A 55 -1.68 7.17 11.20
CA LEU A 55 -1.34 8.13 10.15
C LEU A 55 -1.02 7.39 8.85
N PRO A 56 -1.23 8.02 7.68
CA PRO A 56 -0.67 7.53 6.42
C PRO A 56 0.83 7.30 6.56
N ASN A 57 1.33 6.22 5.97
CA ASN A 57 2.78 5.99 5.85
C ASN A 57 3.26 6.13 4.41
N GLU A 58 2.38 6.60 3.52
CA GLU A 58 2.62 6.84 2.09
C GLU A 58 3.11 5.62 1.30
N ILE A 59 3.08 4.42 1.90
CA ILE A 59 3.36 3.18 1.20
C ILE A 59 2.14 2.85 0.35
N THR A 60 2.35 2.66 -0.96
CA THR A 60 1.30 2.44 -1.95
C THR A 60 1.30 0.98 -2.46
N PRO A 61 0.14 0.46 -2.91
CA PRO A 61 0.08 -0.86 -3.50
C PRO A 61 0.79 -0.92 -4.88
N PRO A 62 1.49 -2.02 -5.21
CA PRO A 62 2.16 -2.19 -6.50
C PRO A 62 1.21 -2.05 -7.69
N GLY A 63 1.61 -1.28 -8.71
CA GLY A 63 0.83 -1.07 -9.93
C GLY A 63 -0.47 -0.27 -9.76
N GLY A 64 -0.75 0.22 -8.54
CA GLY A 64 -1.95 1.01 -8.25
C GLY A 64 -1.71 2.51 -8.39
N LYS A 65 -2.75 3.24 -8.79
CA LYS A 65 -2.79 4.69 -8.57
C LYS A 65 -2.94 4.91 -7.06
N SER A 66 -2.05 5.72 -6.47
CA SER A 66 -2.18 6.14 -5.08
C SER A 66 -3.58 6.72 -4.85
N ALA A 67 -4.32 6.23 -3.86
CA ALA A 67 -5.55 6.89 -3.43
C ALA A 67 -5.29 8.18 -2.62
N GLY A 68 -4.01 8.54 -2.41
CA GLY A 68 -3.57 9.55 -1.45
C GLY A 68 -3.77 9.06 -0.01
N ARG A 69 -2.86 9.45 0.90
CA ARG A 69 -2.94 9.08 2.33
C ARG A 69 -3.01 7.56 2.55
N ASN A 70 -2.19 6.80 1.82
CA ASN A 70 -2.18 5.35 1.96
C ASN A 70 -1.50 4.92 3.25
N HIS A 71 -1.95 3.78 3.76
CA HIS A 71 -1.30 3.06 4.83
C HIS A 71 -1.14 1.61 4.42
N GLY A 72 0.06 1.06 4.54
CA GLY A 72 0.29 -0.36 4.26
C GLY A 72 1.62 -0.90 4.77
N ASN A 73 1.82 -2.20 4.60
CA ASN A 73 2.98 -2.92 5.17
C ASN A 73 3.67 -3.85 4.17
N GLY A 74 3.54 -3.59 2.86
CA GLY A 74 4.09 -4.45 1.81
C GLY A 74 3.24 -5.68 1.49
N LYS A 75 2.26 -6.04 2.34
CA LYS A 75 1.37 -7.20 2.14
C LYS A 75 -0.09 -6.79 1.99
N ILE A 76 -0.49 -5.73 2.68
CA ILE A 76 -1.82 -5.13 2.56
C ILE A 76 -1.69 -3.60 2.60
N TRP A 77 -2.57 -2.93 1.87
CA TRP A 77 -2.68 -1.48 1.85
C TRP A 77 -4.14 -1.07 1.93
N THR A 78 -4.33 0.15 2.41
CA THR A 78 -5.62 0.83 2.50
C THR A 78 -5.41 2.34 2.38
N ALA A 79 -6.50 3.10 2.30
CA ALA A 79 -6.46 4.56 2.20
C ALA A 79 -7.12 5.20 3.43
N MET A 80 -6.47 6.19 4.03
CA MET A 80 -7.01 6.92 5.17
C MET A 80 -8.05 7.95 4.71
N TRP A 81 -9.09 8.11 5.54
CA TRP A 81 -10.07 9.18 5.41
C TRP A 81 -9.42 10.56 5.62
N PRO A 82 -10.05 11.65 5.14
CA PRO A 82 -9.62 13.01 5.48
C PRO A 82 -9.39 13.19 6.98
N HIS A 83 -8.33 13.91 7.34
CA HIS A 83 -7.92 14.15 8.72
C HIS A 83 -7.64 12.89 9.56
N ASN A 84 -7.51 11.72 8.91
CA ASN A 84 -7.26 10.41 9.53
C ASN A 84 -8.34 9.96 10.53
N VAL A 85 -9.50 10.63 10.50
CA VAL A 85 -10.64 10.34 11.37
C VAL A 85 -11.86 10.08 10.50
N VAL A 86 -12.61 9.05 10.84
CA VAL A 86 -13.93 8.81 10.26
C VAL A 86 -14.92 9.73 10.95
N ILE A 87 -15.45 10.72 10.23
CA ILE A 87 -16.51 11.60 10.73
C ILE A 87 -17.84 11.06 10.24
N ALA A 88 -18.64 10.52 11.16
CA ALA A 88 -19.98 10.03 10.87
C ALA A 88 -20.98 11.19 10.92
N THR A 89 -21.39 11.69 9.75
CA THR A 89 -22.61 12.50 9.64
C THR A 89 -23.85 11.60 9.76
N PRO A 90 -25.05 12.16 10.03
CA PRO A 90 -26.27 11.36 10.15
C PRO A 90 -26.55 10.41 8.98
N ASP A 91 -26.11 10.75 7.76
CA ASP A 91 -26.29 9.92 6.56
C ASP A 91 -25.52 8.59 6.59
N TYR A 92 -24.55 8.45 7.50
CA TYR A 92 -23.76 7.23 7.67
C TYR A 92 -24.20 6.40 8.87
N ILE A 93 -25.26 6.82 9.56
CA ILE A 93 -25.82 6.10 10.70
C ILE A 93 -26.87 5.15 10.15
N GLU A 94 -26.64 3.86 10.34
CA GLU A 94 -27.57 2.80 9.98
C GLU A 94 -28.79 2.81 10.92
N ALA A 95 -29.88 2.14 10.52
CA ALA A 95 -31.11 2.08 11.31
C ALA A 95 -30.91 1.46 12.72
N ASP A 96 -29.88 0.62 12.89
CA ASP A 96 -29.50 0.01 14.17
C ASP A 96 -28.55 0.87 15.01
N GLY A 97 -28.22 2.08 14.53
CA GLY A 97 -27.30 3.02 15.18
C GLY A 97 -25.82 2.74 14.95
N SER A 98 -25.46 1.74 14.13
CA SER A 98 -24.07 1.54 13.70
C SER A 98 -23.64 2.59 12.68
N VAL A 99 -22.33 2.81 12.55
CA VAL A 99 -21.76 3.73 11.56
C VAL A 99 -21.15 2.91 10.42
N GLY A 100 -21.75 2.96 9.23
CA GLY A 100 -21.36 2.18 8.06
C GLY A 100 -20.39 2.92 7.12
N MET A 101 -19.15 2.44 7.00
CA MET A 101 -18.10 3.06 6.17
C MET A 101 -17.59 2.13 5.07
N LYS A 102 -17.43 2.67 3.86
CA LYS A 102 -16.74 1.96 2.77
C LYS A 102 -15.22 2.13 2.88
N TRP A 103 -14.49 1.03 2.74
CA TRP A 103 -13.03 1.00 2.82
C TRP A 103 -12.41 0.28 1.62
N PRO A 104 -11.40 0.87 0.96
CA PRO A 104 -10.65 0.20 -0.10
C PRO A 104 -9.49 -0.63 0.48
N TRP A 105 -9.29 -1.84 -0.02
CA TRP A 105 -8.14 -2.67 0.36
C TRP A 105 -7.41 -3.20 -0.86
N TRP A 106 -6.08 -3.22 -0.78
CA TRP A 106 -5.23 -3.90 -1.76
C TRP A 106 -4.42 -4.98 -1.06
N ARG A 107 -4.53 -6.23 -1.54
CA ARG A 107 -3.79 -7.38 -1.01
C ARG A 107 -2.64 -7.75 -1.94
N GLY A 108 -1.41 -7.64 -1.43
CA GLY A 108 -0.18 -8.05 -2.12
C GLY A 108 0.11 -9.55 -1.99
N VAL A 109 -0.59 -10.22 -1.08
CA VAL A 109 -0.52 -11.67 -0.85
C VAL A 109 -1.84 -12.33 -1.20
N LYS A 110 -1.78 -13.61 -1.59
CA LYS A 110 -2.99 -14.42 -1.88
C LYS A 110 -3.66 -14.82 -0.57
N GLY A 111 -4.97 -14.57 -0.44
CA GLY A 111 -5.76 -14.97 0.73
C GLY A 111 -7.13 -14.30 0.82
N LYS A 112 -7.87 -14.65 1.86
CA LYS A 112 -9.13 -13.98 2.23
C LYS A 112 -8.83 -12.77 3.09
N LEU A 113 -9.50 -11.65 2.82
CA LEU A 113 -9.47 -10.49 3.70
C LEU A 113 -10.27 -10.80 4.97
N LYS A 114 -9.71 -10.50 6.13
CA LYS A 114 -10.41 -10.55 7.43
C LYS A 114 -10.23 -9.20 8.11
N ILE A 115 -11.34 -8.63 8.59
CA ILE A 115 -11.37 -7.35 9.29
C ILE A 115 -12.01 -7.61 10.65
N SER A 116 -11.37 -7.11 11.70
CA SER A 116 -11.86 -7.17 13.07
C SER A 116 -11.43 -5.91 13.80
N GLY A 117 -12.18 -5.51 14.82
CA GLY A 117 -11.85 -4.36 15.65
C GLY A 117 -12.76 -4.29 16.86
N HIS A 118 -12.30 -3.56 17.86
CA HIS A 118 -13.00 -3.34 19.11
C HIS A 118 -12.75 -1.91 19.57
N ARG A 119 -13.61 -1.41 20.45
CA ARG A 119 -13.42 -0.10 21.08
C ARG A 119 -12.26 -0.14 22.06
N LEU A 120 -11.44 0.90 22.06
CA LEU A 120 -10.36 1.09 23.03
C LEU A 120 -10.79 1.93 24.24
N ASP A 121 -11.91 2.66 24.14
CA ASP A 121 -12.38 3.63 25.13
C ASP A 121 -13.54 3.12 26.01
N GLY A 122 -14.00 1.88 25.83
CA GLY A 122 -15.10 1.34 26.60
C GLY A 122 -15.70 0.05 26.03
N LYS A 123 -16.77 -0.43 26.65
CA LYS A 123 -17.46 -1.65 26.24
C LYS A 123 -18.35 -1.39 25.02
N ALA A 124 -18.19 -2.22 23.99
CA ALA A 124 -19.14 -2.41 22.90
C ALA A 124 -18.91 -3.77 22.26
N PRO A 125 -19.84 -4.27 21.43
CA PRO A 125 -19.57 -5.38 20.52
C PRO A 125 -18.34 -5.11 19.64
N PRO A 126 -17.73 -6.16 19.05
CA PRO A 126 -16.78 -5.98 17.95
C PRO A 126 -17.46 -5.29 16.75
N LEU A 127 -16.67 -4.60 15.91
CA LEU A 127 -17.17 -4.15 14.62
C LEU A 127 -17.56 -5.34 13.74
N THR A 128 -18.44 -5.09 12.77
CA THR A 128 -18.75 -6.06 11.72
C THR A 128 -18.21 -5.55 10.38
N ALA A 129 -17.97 -6.48 9.46
CA ALA A 129 -17.49 -6.14 8.12
C ALA A 129 -18.23 -6.97 7.07
N TYR A 130 -18.71 -6.28 6.04
CA TYR A 130 -19.24 -6.88 4.83
C TYR A 130 -18.16 -6.90 3.75
N LEU A 131 -17.88 -8.09 3.23
CA LEU A 131 -16.90 -8.32 2.17
C LEU A 131 -17.65 -8.89 0.96
N PRO A 132 -17.79 -8.12 -0.14
CA PRO A 132 -18.44 -8.62 -1.34
C PRO A 132 -17.64 -9.76 -1.97
N GLU A 133 -18.38 -10.71 -2.55
CA GLU A 133 -17.83 -11.79 -3.36
C GLU A 133 -17.37 -11.30 -4.76
N GLY A 134 -16.79 -12.19 -5.55
CA GLY A 134 -16.38 -11.90 -6.94
C GLY A 134 -15.00 -11.24 -7.08
N TYR A 135 -14.33 -10.91 -5.98
CA TYR A 135 -12.95 -10.41 -6.01
C TYR A 135 -11.92 -11.53 -6.01
N ALA A 136 -10.83 -11.33 -6.74
CA ALA A 136 -9.73 -12.28 -6.79
C ALA A 136 -9.06 -12.48 -5.41
N ARG A 137 -8.29 -13.56 -5.28
CA ARG A 137 -7.57 -13.87 -4.02
C ARG A 137 -6.46 -12.87 -3.66
N SER A 138 -6.15 -11.93 -4.54
CA SER A 138 -5.19 -10.84 -4.33
C SER A 138 -5.65 -9.61 -5.11
N GLY A 139 -4.98 -8.47 -4.92
CA GLY A 139 -5.36 -7.21 -5.54
C GLY A 139 -6.45 -6.49 -4.76
N PHE A 140 -7.23 -5.68 -5.47
CA PHE A 140 -8.26 -4.82 -4.87
C PHE A 140 -9.45 -5.63 -4.33
N GLN A 141 -10.01 -5.22 -3.18
CA GLN A 141 -11.35 -5.61 -2.72
C GLN A 141 -11.85 -4.51 -1.77
N PRO A 142 -13.04 -3.94 -1.97
CA PRO A 142 -13.65 -3.04 -1.02
C PRO A 142 -14.31 -3.82 0.13
N SER A 143 -14.61 -3.13 1.22
CA SER A 143 -15.47 -3.64 2.30
C SER A 143 -16.44 -2.56 2.78
N GLY A 144 -17.57 -2.96 3.35
CA GLY A 144 -18.30 -2.14 4.31
C GLY A 144 -17.84 -2.49 5.73
N ILE A 145 -17.50 -1.51 6.54
CA ILE A 145 -17.13 -1.66 7.95
C ILE A 145 -18.15 -0.92 8.80
N PHE A 146 -18.74 -1.61 9.77
CA PHE A 146 -19.81 -1.07 10.60
C PHE A 146 -19.33 -0.97 12.04
N PHE A 147 -19.14 0.27 12.50
CA PHE A 147 -18.72 0.54 13.87
C PHE A 147 -19.93 0.49 14.81
N PRO A 148 -19.86 -0.25 15.92
CA PRO A 148 -21.01 -0.45 16.79
C PRO A 148 -21.29 0.79 17.63
N PRO A 149 -22.57 1.04 17.98
CA PRO A 149 -22.90 2.09 18.94
C PRO A 149 -22.29 1.79 20.31
N LYS A 150 -22.20 2.82 21.17
CA LYS A 150 -21.89 2.61 22.59
C LYS A 150 -22.98 1.74 23.20
N VAL A 151 -22.59 0.77 24.03
CA VAL A 151 -23.55 0.10 24.90
C VAL A 151 -23.79 1.02 26.10
N ALA A 152 -25.04 1.41 26.34
CA ALA A 152 -25.39 2.14 27.55
C ALA A 152 -25.03 1.29 28.77
N GLY A 153 -24.30 1.87 29.72
CA GLY A 153 -23.99 1.20 30.98
C GLY A 153 -25.30 0.85 31.70
N ARG A 154 -25.46 -0.44 32.07
CA ARG A 154 -26.44 -0.85 33.08
C ARG A 154 -25.87 -0.57 34.45
#